data_AF-A0A1F9PSN9-F1
#
_entry.id   AF-A0A1F9PSN9-F1
#
_cell.length_a   1.000
_cell.length_b   1.000
_cell.length_c   1.000
_cell.angle_alpha   90.00
_cell.angle_beta   90.00
_cell.angle_gamma   90.00
#
_symmetry.space_group_name_H-M   'P 1'
#
loop_
_entity.id
_entity.type
_entity.pdbx_description
1 polymer ?
#
loop_
_entity_poly.entity_id
_entity_poly.type
_entity_poly.pdbx_seq_one_letter_code
_entity_poly.pdbx_strand_id
1 'polypeptide(L)'
;MSIIIVVLGLFMLAVVWVVTASYAIVWYEYSNSDPAALDERFSAHNLLLAAQLLFSECGALGFSLLCYPLGWLALRIPGRGDGARTPVLLLHGLFHNSGCWLVTAHRLRRLGFEEVHTLNLSPVEDIDILVERVAQRVDDLRHNLGVDKVDLVGHSMGGILARYYVQCQGGELYVRNCVFLATPHGGSRLASFALTRLGKLLVPGSAFLTALAARPLPAEVAFTAISSRHDNMVLPWQNASLAGVRNVELDAIGHTGVLYHPDAFAAIVSGLEG
;
A
#
# COMPACT_ATOMS: atom_id res chain seq x y z
N MET A 1 -10.32 22.21 29.85
CA MET A 1 -10.22 21.08 28.89
C MET A 1 -8.83 20.49 29.03
N SER A 2 -8.69 19.17 29.26
CA SER A 2 -7.36 18.58 29.49
C SER A 2 -6.51 18.60 28.23
N ILE A 3 -5.18 18.71 28.37
CA ILE A 3 -4.23 18.73 27.25
C ILE A 3 -4.43 17.52 26.33
N ILE A 4 -4.72 16.35 26.89
CA ILE A 4 -4.98 15.12 26.15
C ILE A 4 -6.19 15.28 25.20
N ILE A 5 -7.30 15.87 25.67
CA ILE A 5 -8.48 16.11 24.83
C ILE A 5 -8.15 17.05 23.68
N VAL A 6 -7.35 18.10 23.94
CA VAL A 6 -6.92 19.04 22.89
C VAL A 6 -6.05 18.35 21.83
N VAL A 7 -5.07 17.55 22.25
CA VAL A 7 -4.19 16.82 21.32
C VAL A 7 -4.99 15.82 20.48
N LEU A 8 -5.88 15.03 21.10
CA LEU A 8 -6.74 14.08 20.38
C LEU A 8 -7.70 14.81 19.41
N GLY A 9 -8.24 15.95 19.81
CA GLY A 9 -9.09 16.79 18.96
C GLY A 9 -8.35 17.31 17.73
N LEU A 10 -7.13 17.83 17.91
CA LEU A 10 -6.29 18.30 16.79
C LEU A 10 -5.88 17.16 15.86
N PHE A 11 -5.55 16.00 16.43
CA PHE A 11 -5.26 14.79 15.66
C PHE A 11 -6.44 14.38 14.76
N MET A 12 -7.63 14.27 15.34
CA MET A 12 -8.85 13.91 14.59
C MET A 12 -9.17 14.96 13.51
N LEU A 13 -9.01 16.25 13.82
CA LEU A 13 -9.22 17.32 12.86
C LEU A 13 -8.25 17.21 11.67
N ALA A 14 -6.98 16.89 11.92
CA ALA A 14 -5.99 16.69 10.87
C ALA A 14 -6.34 15.49 9.98
N VAL A 15 -6.75 14.36 10.56
CA VAL A 15 -7.21 13.18 9.80
C VAL A 15 -8.40 13.52 8.90
N VAL A 16 -9.44 14.13 9.47
CA VAL A 16 -10.63 14.53 8.71
C VAL A 16 -10.28 15.50 7.60
N TRP A 17 -9.39 16.46 7.87
CA TRP A 17 -8.96 17.42 6.87
C TRP A 17 -8.22 16.76 5.70
N VAL A 18 -7.25 15.88 5.96
CA VAL A 18 -6.49 15.17 4.90
C VAL A 18 -7.43 14.33 4.04
N VAL A 19 -8.33 13.57 4.66
CA VAL A 19 -9.27 12.70 3.95
C VAL A 19 -10.26 13.53 3.13
N THR A 20 -10.83 14.59 3.71
CA THR A 20 -11.79 15.45 3.00
C THR A 20 -11.11 16.20 1.85
N ALA A 21 -9.91 16.73 2.05
CA ALA A 21 -9.16 17.45 1.01
C ALA A 21 -8.78 16.53 -0.15
N SER A 22 -8.34 15.30 0.12
CA SER A 22 -8.03 14.32 -0.92
C SER A 22 -9.27 13.90 -1.71
N TYR A 23 -10.40 13.59 -1.05
CA TYR A 23 -11.65 13.29 -1.76
C TYR A 23 -12.24 14.48 -2.51
N ALA A 24 -12.03 15.72 -2.04
CA ALA A 24 -12.44 16.90 -2.80
C ALA A 24 -11.69 16.97 -4.15
N ILE A 25 -10.41 16.61 -4.20
CA ILE A 25 -9.64 16.54 -5.44
C ILE A 25 -10.11 15.37 -6.30
N VAL A 26 -10.36 14.18 -5.72
CA VAL A 26 -10.95 13.04 -6.44
C VAL A 26 -12.26 13.45 -7.12
N TRP A 27 -13.14 14.11 -6.37
CA TRP A 27 -14.43 14.55 -6.87
C TRP A 27 -14.27 15.62 -7.97
N TYR A 28 -13.35 16.57 -7.81
CA TYR A 28 -13.01 17.52 -8.86
C TYR A 28 -12.53 16.82 -10.13
N GLU A 29 -11.57 15.91 -10.02
CA GLU A 29 -11.03 15.15 -11.16
C GLU A 29 -12.12 14.31 -11.85
N TYR A 30 -12.93 13.59 -11.07
CA TYR A 30 -14.01 12.75 -11.58
C TYR A 30 -15.06 13.58 -12.33
N SER A 31 -15.49 14.71 -11.74
CA SER A 31 -16.48 15.62 -12.34
C SER A 31 -16.00 16.25 -13.65
N ASN A 32 -14.68 16.41 -13.83
CA ASN A 32 -14.10 16.92 -15.07
C ASN A 32 -13.83 15.81 -16.10
N SER A 33 -13.76 14.54 -15.66
CA SER A 33 -13.48 13.39 -16.54
C SER A 33 -14.73 12.81 -17.20
N ASP A 34 -15.89 12.92 -16.56
CA ASP A 34 -17.17 12.44 -17.07
C ASP A 34 -18.29 13.48 -16.82
N PRO A 35 -18.71 14.24 -17.85
CA PRO A 35 -19.79 15.21 -17.71
C PRO A 35 -21.13 14.58 -17.28
N ALA A 36 -21.40 13.31 -17.58
CA ALA A 36 -22.64 12.64 -17.20
C ALA A 36 -22.69 12.36 -15.69
N ALA A 37 -21.54 12.23 -15.04
CA ALA A 37 -21.46 12.07 -13.59
C ALA A 37 -21.97 13.29 -12.82
N LEU A 38 -22.08 14.46 -13.46
CA LEU A 38 -22.63 15.66 -12.84
C LEU A 38 -24.11 15.49 -12.48
N ASP A 39 -24.88 14.75 -13.27
CA ASP A 39 -26.33 14.65 -13.08
C ASP A 39 -26.68 13.87 -11.80
N GLU A 40 -25.85 12.90 -11.43
CA GLU A 40 -26.08 12.04 -10.27
C GLU A 40 -25.25 12.43 -9.03
N ARG A 41 -24.39 13.46 -9.11
CA ARG A 41 -23.41 13.77 -8.03
C ARG A 41 -24.04 14.01 -6.64
N PHE A 42 -25.27 14.48 -6.60
CA PHE A 42 -26.04 14.72 -5.36
C PHE A 42 -27.20 13.74 -5.17
N SER A 43 -27.19 12.61 -5.88
CA SER A 43 -28.13 11.52 -5.62
C SER A 43 -27.95 11.00 -4.19
N ALA A 44 -29.03 10.50 -3.57
CA ALA A 44 -28.95 9.92 -2.24
C ALA A 44 -27.91 8.78 -2.18
N HIS A 45 -27.78 7.99 -3.25
CA HIS A 45 -26.79 6.94 -3.36
C HIS A 45 -25.36 7.47 -3.29
N ASN A 46 -25.01 8.47 -4.11
CA ASN A 46 -23.65 9.03 -4.14
C ASN A 46 -23.31 9.81 -2.87
N LEU A 47 -24.28 10.47 -2.24
CA LEU A 47 -24.09 11.11 -0.95
C LEU A 47 -23.82 10.09 0.17
N LEU A 48 -24.54 8.96 0.18
CA LEU A 48 -24.30 7.87 1.12
C LEU A 48 -22.93 7.22 0.90
N LEU A 49 -22.56 6.97 -0.36
CA LEU A 49 -21.24 6.45 -0.71
C LEU A 49 -20.12 7.41 -0.27
N ALA A 50 -20.26 8.70 -0.53
CA ALA A 50 -19.29 9.71 -0.09
C ALA A 50 -19.17 9.75 1.44
N ALA A 51 -20.29 9.70 2.16
CA ALA A 51 -20.30 9.65 3.62
C ALA A 51 -19.62 8.38 4.15
N GLN A 52 -19.88 7.23 3.53
CA GLN A 52 -19.24 5.96 3.87
C GLN A 52 -17.73 6.03 3.65
N LEU A 53 -17.29 6.49 2.48
CA LEU A 53 -15.87 6.62 2.13
C LEU A 53 -15.12 7.55 3.09
N LEU A 54 -15.69 8.72 3.38
CA LEU A 54 -15.13 9.67 4.34
C LEU A 54 -15.00 9.03 5.73
N PHE A 55 -16.07 8.38 6.21
CA PHE A 55 -16.07 7.74 7.53
C PHE A 55 -15.05 6.60 7.61
N SER A 56 -15.08 5.67 6.64
CA SER A 56 -14.20 4.51 6.63
C SER A 56 -12.74 4.90 6.46
N GLU A 57 -12.44 5.88 5.60
CA GLU A 57 -11.07 6.31 5.35
C GLU A 57 -10.51 7.12 6.53
N CYS A 58 -11.32 7.97 7.17
CA CYS A 58 -10.93 8.62 8.43
C CYS A 58 -10.65 7.59 9.53
N GLY A 59 -11.50 6.56 9.64
CA GLY A 59 -11.31 5.46 10.59
C GLY A 59 -10.02 4.68 10.30
N ALA A 60 -9.77 4.32 9.05
CA ALA A 60 -8.59 3.60 8.61
C ALA A 60 -7.30 4.40 8.87
N LEU A 61 -7.24 5.66 8.40
CA LEU A 61 -6.07 6.52 8.58
C LEU A 61 -5.83 6.83 10.06
N GLY A 62 -6.89 7.14 10.81
CA GLY A 62 -6.81 7.33 12.26
C GLY A 62 -6.25 6.09 12.97
N PHE A 63 -6.75 4.91 12.63
CA PHE A 63 -6.26 3.64 13.18
C PHE A 63 -4.80 3.36 12.80
N SER A 64 -4.39 3.57 11.54
CA SER A 64 -2.99 3.42 11.10
C SER A 64 -2.05 4.30 11.92
N LEU A 65 -2.42 5.57 12.14
CA LEU A 65 -1.62 6.51 12.91
C LEU A 65 -1.58 6.16 14.41
N LEU A 66 -2.68 5.65 14.97
CA LEU A 66 -2.69 5.13 16.35
C LEU A 66 -1.82 3.89 16.51
N CYS A 67 -1.69 3.06 15.46
CA CYS A 67 -0.79 1.91 15.46
C CYS A 67 0.67 2.27 15.24
N TYR A 68 1.00 3.52 14.90
CA TYR A 68 2.35 3.95 14.57
C TYR A 68 3.38 3.63 15.67
N PRO A 69 3.13 3.86 16.97
CA PRO A 69 4.08 3.48 18.03
C PRO A 69 4.35 1.96 18.08
N LEU A 70 3.35 1.14 17.72
CA LEU A 70 3.50 -0.32 17.67
C LEU A 70 4.42 -0.78 16.54
N GLY A 71 4.63 0.04 15.51
CA GLY A 71 5.57 -0.26 14.42
C GLY A 71 7.04 -0.25 14.86
N TRP A 72 7.36 0.40 15.98
CA TRP A 72 8.70 0.37 16.58
C TRP A 72 8.86 -0.72 17.64
N LEU A 73 7.75 -1.24 18.13
CA LEU A 73 7.76 -2.47 18.92
C LEU A 73 7.99 -3.60 17.93
N ALA A 74 9.21 -4.14 17.91
CA ALA A 74 9.50 -5.34 17.14
C ALA A 74 8.67 -6.50 17.70
N LEU A 75 7.43 -6.64 17.23
CA LEU A 75 6.55 -7.76 17.55
C LEU A 75 7.13 -9.00 16.85
N ARG A 76 8.20 -9.54 17.44
CA ARG A 76 8.67 -10.89 17.19
C ARG A 76 7.63 -11.82 17.78
N ILE A 77 6.65 -12.20 16.97
CA ILE A 77 5.84 -13.37 17.28
C ILE A 77 6.63 -14.55 16.71
N PRO A 78 7.19 -15.44 17.56
CA PRO A 78 7.95 -16.57 17.06
C PRO A 78 7.06 -17.42 16.15
N GLY A 79 7.55 -17.73 14.94
CA GLY A 79 6.99 -18.81 14.13
C GLY A 79 7.06 -20.12 14.91
N ARG A 80 6.01 -20.93 14.81
CA ARG A 80 5.92 -22.25 15.44
C ARG A 80 5.73 -23.27 14.32
N GLY A 81 6.74 -23.51 13.50
CA GLY A 81 6.54 -24.51 12.46
C GLY A 81 7.70 -24.77 11.52
N ASP A 82 7.46 -25.81 10.76
CA ASP A 82 8.32 -26.71 10.01
C ASP A 82 8.81 -26.18 8.64
N GLY A 83 8.59 -24.89 8.36
CA GLY A 83 9.05 -24.24 7.12
C GLY A 83 8.16 -24.48 5.89
N ALA A 84 6.89 -24.91 6.06
CA ALA A 84 6.05 -25.31 4.93
C ALA A 84 5.60 -24.19 3.97
N ARG A 85 5.55 -22.91 4.41
CA ARG A 85 5.13 -21.77 3.56
C ARG A 85 6.25 -20.74 3.40
N THR A 86 6.29 -20.11 2.23
CA THR A 86 7.21 -19.01 1.91
C THR A 86 7.01 -17.83 2.89
N PRO A 87 8.10 -17.26 3.47
CA PRO A 87 7.99 -16.10 4.35
C PRO A 87 7.49 -14.87 3.60
N VAL A 88 6.67 -14.06 4.27
CA VAL A 88 6.04 -12.86 3.70
C VAL A 88 6.67 -11.61 4.30
N LEU A 89 7.18 -10.71 3.46
CA LEU A 89 7.67 -9.38 3.87
C LEU A 89 6.66 -8.30 3.46
N LEU A 90 6.15 -7.57 4.46
CA LEU A 90 5.18 -6.49 4.30
C LEU A 90 5.89 -5.13 4.29
N LEU A 91 5.67 -4.34 3.23
CA LEU A 91 6.30 -3.05 2.98
C LEU A 91 5.25 -1.93 3.03
N HIS A 92 5.41 -0.98 3.95
CA HIS A 92 4.45 0.11 4.15
C HIS A 92 4.62 1.25 3.12
N GLY A 93 3.57 2.07 2.98
CA GLY A 93 3.58 3.29 2.17
C GLY A 93 4.27 4.49 2.82
N LEU A 94 4.29 5.63 2.12
CA LEU A 94 4.78 6.90 2.67
C LEU A 94 3.95 7.31 3.90
N PHE A 95 4.63 7.92 4.88
CA PHE A 95 4.04 8.39 6.15
C PHE A 95 3.44 7.30 7.05
N HIS A 96 3.57 6.02 6.68
CA HIS A 96 3.29 4.88 7.54
C HIS A 96 4.58 4.26 8.09
N ASN A 97 4.41 3.26 8.94
CA ASN A 97 5.46 2.34 9.37
C ASN A 97 4.86 0.93 9.51
N SER A 98 5.63 -0.03 10.00
CA SER A 98 5.22 -1.43 10.20
C SER A 98 3.93 -1.61 11.01
N GLY A 99 3.56 -0.64 11.85
CA GLY A 99 2.34 -0.69 12.65
C GLY A 99 1.07 -0.75 11.82
N CYS A 100 1.06 -0.22 10.60
CA CYS A 100 -0.12 -0.28 9.72
C CYS A 100 -0.49 -1.73 9.34
N TRP A 101 0.48 -2.64 9.34
CA TRP A 101 0.32 -4.05 9.01
C TRP A 101 -0.15 -4.93 10.16
N LEU A 102 -0.38 -4.38 11.37
CA LEU A 102 -0.73 -5.16 12.56
C LEU A 102 -1.88 -6.15 12.31
N VAL A 103 -2.97 -5.67 11.70
CA VAL A 103 -4.17 -6.46 11.42
C VAL A 103 -3.89 -7.51 10.35
N THR A 104 -3.28 -7.13 9.23
CA THR A 104 -2.94 -8.04 8.13
C THR A 104 -1.99 -9.14 8.58
N ALA A 105 -0.91 -8.78 9.29
CA ALA A 105 0.06 -9.74 9.81
C ALA A 105 -0.58 -10.72 10.80
N HIS A 106 -1.46 -10.23 11.69
CA HIS A 106 -2.22 -11.09 12.59
C HIS A 106 -3.13 -12.07 11.82
N ARG A 107 -3.88 -11.58 10.82
CA ARG A 107 -4.79 -12.41 10.02
C ARG A 107 -4.05 -13.43 9.17
N LEU A 108 -2.91 -13.07 8.56
CA LEU A 108 -2.06 -13.99 7.80
C LEU A 108 -1.55 -15.12 8.71
N ARG A 109 -1.04 -14.80 9.91
CA ARG A 109 -0.61 -15.83 10.89
C ARG A 109 -1.73 -16.77 11.30
N ARG A 110 -2.95 -16.26 11.47
CA ARG A 110 -4.13 -17.10 11.74
C ARG A 110 -4.51 -18.04 10.59
N LEU A 111 -4.07 -17.76 9.37
CA LEU A 111 -4.23 -18.63 8.20
C LEU A 111 -3.01 -19.54 7.96
N GLY A 112 -2.04 -19.59 8.87
CA GLY A 112 -0.87 -20.46 8.76
C GLY A 112 0.32 -19.87 8.00
N PHE A 113 0.31 -18.57 7.67
CA PHE A 113 1.54 -17.87 7.27
C PHE A 113 2.33 -17.53 8.52
N GLU A 114 3.22 -18.40 8.95
CA GLU A 114 3.92 -18.26 10.23
C GLU A 114 4.99 -17.17 10.20
N GLU A 115 5.76 -17.13 9.10
CA GLU A 115 6.87 -16.20 8.89
C GLU A 115 6.41 -14.92 8.20
N VAL A 116 5.64 -14.10 8.92
CA VAL A 116 5.23 -12.76 8.46
C VAL A 116 6.10 -11.69 9.10
N HIS A 117 6.79 -10.92 8.26
CA HIS A 117 7.77 -9.93 8.64
C HIS A 117 7.39 -8.55 8.09
N THR A 118 7.86 -7.50 8.74
CA THR A 118 7.68 -6.11 8.29
C THR A 118 9.04 -5.42 8.24
N LEU A 119 9.13 -4.31 7.51
CA LEU A 119 10.31 -3.45 7.47
C LEU A 119 9.90 -2.00 7.62
N ASN A 120 10.52 -1.28 8.55
CA ASN A 120 10.39 0.18 8.65
C ASN A 120 11.38 0.85 7.70
N LEU A 121 10.88 1.75 6.87
CA LEU A 121 11.65 2.46 5.85
C LEU A 121 11.49 3.97 6.05
N SER A 122 12.60 4.70 5.95
CA SER A 122 12.61 6.14 6.17
C SER A 122 11.98 6.88 4.99
N PRO A 123 11.08 7.85 5.22
CA PRO A 123 10.46 8.62 4.13
C PRO A 123 11.40 9.70 3.54
N VAL A 124 12.58 9.91 4.14
CA VAL A 124 13.56 10.95 3.71
C VAL A 124 14.79 10.39 3.01
N GLU A 125 14.98 9.07 3.04
CA GLU A 125 16.07 8.40 2.30
C GLU A 125 15.74 8.31 0.81
N ASP A 126 16.79 8.24 -0.01
CA ASP A 126 16.64 8.06 -1.46
C ASP A 126 16.21 6.62 -1.79
N ILE A 127 15.52 6.46 -2.91
CA ILE A 127 14.89 5.18 -3.28
C ILE A 127 15.87 4.02 -3.40
N ASP A 128 17.09 4.27 -3.87
CA ASP A 128 18.11 3.23 -4.02
C ASP A 128 18.56 2.68 -2.66
N ILE A 129 18.71 3.55 -1.65
CA ILE A 129 19.01 3.14 -0.27
C ILE A 129 17.86 2.32 0.29
N LEU A 130 16.62 2.75 0.07
CA LEU A 130 15.45 2.02 0.55
C LEU A 130 15.32 0.63 -0.08
N VAL A 131 15.59 0.51 -1.38
CA VAL A 131 15.56 -0.80 -2.06
C VAL A 131 16.75 -1.67 -1.64
N GLU A 132 17.92 -1.11 -1.37
CA GLU A 132 19.02 -1.86 -0.77
C GLU A 132 18.63 -2.44 0.59
N ARG A 133 17.93 -1.68 1.44
CA ARG A 133 17.39 -2.18 2.72
C ARG A 133 16.36 -3.30 2.51
N VAL A 134 15.52 -3.20 1.48
CA VAL A 134 14.59 -4.29 1.12
C VAL A 134 15.38 -5.53 0.71
N ALA A 135 16.38 -5.39 -0.15
CA ALA A 135 17.23 -6.51 -0.60
C ALA A 135 17.94 -7.19 0.57
N GLN A 136 18.58 -6.42 1.45
CA GLN A 136 19.23 -6.93 2.67
C GLN A 136 18.22 -7.69 3.55
N ARG A 137 17.01 -7.15 3.73
CA ARG A 137 15.99 -7.81 4.56
C ARG A 137 15.51 -9.12 3.93
N VAL A 138 15.39 -9.18 2.61
CA VAL A 138 15.04 -10.40 1.87
C VAL A 138 16.12 -11.46 2.08
N ASP A 139 17.40 -11.11 1.93
CA ASP A 139 18.51 -12.03 2.13
C ASP A 139 18.62 -12.50 3.58
N ASP A 140 18.41 -11.61 4.56
CA ASP A 140 18.37 -11.98 5.97
C ASP A 140 17.27 -13.02 6.24
N LEU A 141 16.08 -12.86 5.65
CA LEU A 141 14.99 -13.82 5.83
C LEU A 141 15.34 -15.17 5.21
N ARG A 142 15.86 -15.17 3.99
CA ARG A 142 16.24 -16.38 3.26
C ARG A 142 17.30 -17.18 4.01
N HIS A 143 18.38 -16.52 4.44
CA HIS A 143 19.46 -17.18 5.16
C HIS A 143 19.04 -17.64 6.56
N ASN A 144 18.30 -16.83 7.32
CA ASN A 144 17.91 -17.19 8.69
C ASN A 144 16.85 -18.32 8.73
N LEU A 145 15.99 -18.39 7.71
CA LEU A 145 14.93 -19.40 7.62
C LEU A 145 15.32 -20.61 6.76
N GLY A 146 16.47 -20.55 6.07
CA GLY A 146 16.93 -21.62 5.18
C GLY A 146 16.03 -21.83 3.96
N VAL A 147 15.47 -20.74 3.40
CA VAL A 147 14.54 -20.79 2.25
C VAL A 147 15.11 -20.06 1.04
N ASP A 148 14.74 -20.51 -0.16
CA ASP A 148 15.28 -19.95 -1.41
C ASP A 148 14.61 -18.64 -1.83
N LYS A 149 13.34 -18.43 -1.48
CA LYS A 149 12.54 -17.27 -1.91
C LYS A 149 11.68 -16.72 -0.76
N VAL A 150 11.24 -15.48 -0.92
CA VAL A 150 10.26 -14.79 -0.07
C VAL A 150 9.06 -14.32 -0.91
N ASP A 151 7.96 -13.99 -0.27
CA ASP A 151 6.86 -13.23 -0.88
C ASP A 151 6.87 -11.79 -0.39
N LEU A 152 6.53 -10.85 -1.26
CA LEU A 152 6.43 -9.42 -0.94
C LEU A 152 4.97 -8.97 -1.01
N VAL A 153 4.55 -8.18 -0.02
CA VAL A 153 3.30 -7.41 -0.10
C VAL A 153 3.62 -5.95 0.16
N GLY A 154 3.36 -5.09 -0.82
CA GLY A 154 3.67 -3.67 -0.73
C GLY A 154 2.43 -2.79 -0.82
N HIS A 155 2.22 -1.92 0.17
CA HIS A 155 1.18 -0.89 0.12
C HIS A 155 1.74 0.42 -0.44
N SER A 156 1.04 1.03 -1.39
CA SER A 156 1.40 2.36 -1.91
C SER A 156 2.89 2.39 -2.36
N MET A 157 3.70 3.31 -1.82
CA MET A 157 5.15 3.37 -2.05
C MET A 157 5.89 2.05 -1.75
N GLY A 158 5.46 1.26 -0.75
CA GLY A 158 6.06 -0.05 -0.47
C GLY A 158 5.98 -1.02 -1.65
N GLY A 159 4.92 -0.92 -2.46
CA GLY A 159 4.80 -1.69 -3.70
C GLY A 159 5.71 -1.19 -4.82
N ILE A 160 5.98 0.12 -4.88
CA ILE A 160 6.97 0.68 -5.80
C ILE A 160 8.38 0.18 -5.45
N LEU A 161 8.72 0.14 -4.16
CA LEU A 161 9.99 -0.41 -3.69
C LEU A 161 10.12 -1.90 -4.01
N ALA A 162 9.07 -2.70 -3.75
CA ALA A 162 9.04 -4.11 -4.12
C ALA A 162 9.23 -4.32 -5.63
N ARG A 163 8.50 -3.55 -6.44
CA ARG A 163 8.58 -3.61 -7.90
C ARG A 163 9.97 -3.22 -8.40
N TYR A 164 10.55 -2.14 -7.88
CA TYR A 164 11.88 -1.68 -8.27
C TYR A 164 12.97 -2.68 -7.86
N TYR A 165 12.86 -3.28 -6.66
CA TYR A 165 13.74 -4.37 -6.24
C TYR A 165 13.71 -5.55 -7.20
N VAL A 166 12.51 -6.05 -7.51
CA VAL A 166 12.32 -7.24 -8.35
C VAL A 166 12.75 -7.00 -9.79
N GLN A 167 12.39 -5.85 -10.40
CA GLN A 167 12.64 -5.60 -11.82
C GLN A 167 14.04 -5.04 -12.14
N CYS A 168 14.68 -4.37 -11.18
CA CYS A 168 15.90 -3.60 -11.46
C CYS A 168 17.09 -3.98 -10.58
N GLN A 169 16.86 -4.55 -9.40
CA GLN A 169 17.92 -4.78 -8.40
C GLN A 169 18.12 -6.26 -8.06
N GLY A 170 17.77 -7.15 -8.99
CA GLY A 170 18.05 -8.59 -8.89
C GLY A 170 17.09 -9.39 -7.99
N GLY A 171 16.00 -8.77 -7.51
CA GLY A 171 15.02 -9.45 -6.65
C GLY A 171 14.26 -10.59 -7.34
N GLU A 172 14.27 -10.65 -8.68
CA GLU A 172 13.65 -11.72 -9.48
C GLU A 172 14.09 -13.15 -9.11
N LEU A 173 15.33 -13.30 -8.60
CA LEU A 173 15.86 -14.61 -8.19
C LEU A 173 15.32 -15.06 -6.83
N TYR A 174 14.86 -14.12 -6.01
CA TYR A 174 14.65 -14.30 -4.57
C TYR A 174 13.22 -14.04 -4.12
N VAL A 175 12.36 -13.59 -5.03
CA VAL A 175 10.95 -13.35 -4.79
C VAL A 175 10.12 -14.37 -5.57
N ARG A 176 9.11 -14.95 -4.92
CA ARG A 176 8.14 -15.84 -5.55
C ARG A 176 6.88 -15.07 -5.95
N ASN A 177 6.22 -14.45 -4.99
CA ASN A 177 5.05 -13.59 -5.22
C ASN A 177 5.31 -12.14 -4.85
N CYS A 178 4.76 -11.22 -5.63
CA CYS A 178 4.78 -9.79 -5.35
C CYS A 178 3.36 -9.21 -5.49
N VAL A 179 2.75 -8.91 -4.34
CA VAL A 179 1.39 -8.39 -4.23
C VAL A 179 1.43 -6.89 -3.95
N PHE A 180 0.79 -6.12 -4.83
CA PHE A 180 0.71 -4.67 -4.74
C PHE A 180 -0.67 -4.26 -4.23
N LEU A 181 -0.71 -3.40 -3.22
CA LEU A 181 -1.93 -2.89 -2.62
C LEU A 181 -1.98 -1.37 -2.79
N ALA A 182 -2.90 -0.88 -3.63
CA ALA A 182 -3.03 0.54 -3.95
C ALA A 182 -1.70 1.19 -4.37
N THR A 183 -0.88 0.46 -5.13
CA THR A 183 0.47 0.90 -5.53
C THR A 183 0.38 1.76 -6.78
N PRO A 184 0.84 3.03 -6.76
CA PRO A 184 0.71 3.95 -7.91
C PRO A 184 1.74 3.64 -9.01
N HIS A 185 1.58 2.52 -9.72
CA HIS A 185 2.48 2.09 -10.81
C HIS A 185 2.58 3.11 -11.95
N GLY A 186 1.48 3.78 -12.28
CA GLY A 186 1.42 4.90 -13.23
C GLY A 186 1.61 6.29 -12.59
N GLY A 187 1.88 6.33 -11.29
CA GLY A 187 1.93 7.57 -10.50
C GLY A 187 0.56 8.06 -10.07
N SER A 188 0.50 9.23 -9.46
CA SER A 188 -0.74 9.88 -9.04
C SER A 188 -0.71 11.38 -9.32
N ARG A 189 -1.79 11.93 -9.88
CA ARG A 189 -1.94 13.38 -10.08
C ARG A 189 -1.76 14.16 -8.78
N LEU A 190 -2.13 13.58 -7.63
CA LEU A 190 -1.89 14.17 -6.30
C LEU A 190 -0.42 14.32 -5.95
N ALA A 191 0.47 13.51 -6.54
CA ALA A 191 1.91 13.63 -6.32
C ALA A 191 2.48 14.95 -6.87
N SER A 192 1.73 15.71 -7.67
CA SER A 192 2.09 17.09 -8.03
C SER A 192 2.23 18.02 -6.81
N PHE A 193 1.57 17.70 -5.71
CA PHE A 193 1.71 18.39 -4.42
C PHE A 193 2.84 17.83 -3.53
N ALA A 194 3.60 16.83 -4.01
CA ALA A 194 4.60 16.18 -3.20
C ALA A 194 5.80 17.08 -2.89
N LEU A 195 6.07 17.27 -1.60
CA LEU A 195 7.25 17.99 -1.12
C LEU A 195 8.46 17.06 -0.92
N THR A 196 8.22 15.77 -0.69
CA THR A 196 9.25 14.76 -0.44
C THR A 196 9.90 14.27 -1.74
N ARG A 197 11.16 13.82 -1.67
CA ARG A 197 11.87 13.25 -2.83
C ARG A 197 11.12 12.03 -3.39
N LEU A 198 10.73 11.11 -2.50
CA LEU A 198 9.99 9.91 -2.87
C LEU A 198 8.63 10.23 -3.49
N GLY A 199 7.88 11.19 -2.95
CA GLY A 199 6.60 11.58 -3.54
C GLY A 199 6.74 12.15 -4.95
N LYS A 200 7.82 12.90 -5.24
CA LYS A 200 8.10 13.43 -6.58
C LYS A 200 8.39 12.33 -7.61
N LEU A 201 8.89 11.16 -7.18
CA LEU A 201 9.04 10.01 -8.08
C LEU A 201 7.68 9.51 -8.58
N LEU A 202 6.61 9.71 -7.81
CA LEU A 202 5.26 9.25 -8.14
C LEU A 202 4.46 10.22 -8.99
N VAL A 203 5.05 11.32 -9.45
CA VAL A 203 4.42 12.21 -10.43
C VAL A 203 4.25 11.42 -11.74
N PRO A 204 3.03 11.37 -12.34
CA PRO A 204 2.82 10.68 -13.61
C PRO A 204 3.79 11.17 -14.68
N GLY A 205 4.41 10.23 -15.40
CA GLY A 205 5.42 10.54 -16.40
C GLY A 205 6.79 10.96 -15.84
N SER A 206 7.04 10.82 -14.54
CA SER A 206 8.39 11.02 -13.99
C SER A 206 9.40 10.12 -14.70
N ALA A 207 10.66 10.57 -14.76
CA ALA A 207 11.74 9.77 -15.35
C ALA A 207 11.87 8.40 -14.68
N PHE A 208 11.67 8.35 -13.36
CA PHE A 208 11.70 7.12 -12.58
C PHE A 208 10.59 6.14 -13.00
N LEU A 209 9.32 6.56 -13.03
CA LEU A 209 8.21 5.66 -13.41
C LEU A 209 8.30 5.24 -14.87
N THR A 210 8.74 6.15 -15.74
CA THR A 210 8.97 5.85 -17.16
C THR A 210 10.04 4.78 -17.33
N ALA A 211 11.17 4.90 -16.63
CA ALA A 211 12.23 3.90 -16.65
C ALA A 211 11.78 2.57 -16.05
N LEU A 212 11.04 2.58 -14.94
CA LEU A 212 10.51 1.38 -14.30
C LEU A 212 9.48 0.65 -15.19
N ALA A 213 8.62 1.38 -15.89
CA ALA A 213 7.65 0.82 -16.82
C ALA A 213 8.29 0.23 -18.09
N ALA A 214 9.44 0.77 -18.53
CA ALA A 214 10.18 0.26 -19.68
C ALA A 214 10.91 -1.08 -19.40
N ARG A 215 11.09 -1.46 -18.13
CA ARG A 215 11.68 -2.74 -17.76
C ARG A 215 10.61 -3.84 -17.82
N PRO A 216 10.92 -5.01 -18.41
CA PRO A 216 10.00 -6.14 -18.42
C PRO A 216 9.76 -6.66 -17.00
N LEU A 217 8.60 -7.27 -16.78
CA LEU A 217 8.33 -8.01 -15.56
C LEU A 217 9.00 -9.40 -15.66
N PRO A 218 9.78 -9.83 -14.66
CA PRO A 218 10.38 -11.16 -14.65
C PRO A 218 9.31 -12.26 -14.68
N ALA A 219 9.45 -13.23 -15.59
CA ALA A 219 8.46 -14.30 -15.79
C ALA A 219 8.38 -15.30 -14.62
N GLU A 220 9.45 -15.40 -13.83
CA GLU A 220 9.58 -16.31 -12.68
C GLU A 220 8.89 -15.80 -11.40
N VAL A 221 8.36 -14.57 -11.43
CA VAL A 221 7.69 -13.93 -10.29
C VAL A 221 6.21 -13.72 -10.63
N ALA A 222 5.33 -14.23 -9.77
CA ALA A 222 3.90 -13.97 -9.90
C ALA A 222 3.56 -12.60 -9.28
N PHE A 223 2.85 -11.78 -10.06
CA PHE A 223 2.46 -10.44 -9.67
C PHE A 223 0.95 -10.31 -9.56
N THR A 224 0.48 -9.67 -8.48
CA THR A 224 -0.92 -9.31 -8.30
C THR A 224 -1.03 -7.83 -7.96
N ALA A 225 -1.79 -7.06 -8.72
CA ALA A 225 -2.06 -5.64 -8.45
C ALA A 225 -3.50 -5.47 -7.96
N ILE A 226 -3.66 -4.98 -6.73
CA ILE A 226 -4.95 -4.74 -6.09
C ILE A 226 -5.20 -3.23 -6.07
N SER A 227 -6.20 -2.79 -6.83
CA SER A 227 -6.61 -1.39 -6.94
C SER A 227 -8.00 -1.18 -6.35
N SER A 228 -8.36 0.07 -6.04
CA SER A 228 -9.71 0.44 -5.63
C SER A 228 -10.22 1.62 -6.44
N ARG A 229 -11.44 1.53 -6.98
CA ARG A 229 -12.08 2.61 -7.75
C ARG A 229 -12.19 3.93 -6.99
N HIS A 230 -12.27 3.85 -5.66
CA HIS A 230 -12.46 4.98 -4.77
C HIS A 230 -11.20 5.34 -3.98
N ASP A 231 -10.03 4.96 -4.49
CA ASP A 231 -8.74 5.36 -3.92
C ASP A 231 -8.58 6.89 -3.98
N ASN A 232 -8.43 7.53 -2.82
CA ASN A 232 -8.31 8.97 -2.68
C ASN A 232 -6.88 9.51 -2.79
N MET A 233 -5.88 8.66 -3.00
CA MET A 233 -4.47 9.04 -3.09
C MET A 233 -3.84 8.68 -4.43
N VAL A 234 -4.34 7.66 -5.13
CA VAL A 234 -3.92 7.26 -6.47
C VAL A 234 -4.94 7.75 -7.49
N LEU A 235 -4.61 8.85 -8.18
CA LEU A 235 -5.48 9.47 -9.17
C LEU A 235 -4.82 9.54 -10.56
N PRO A 236 -5.48 9.03 -11.62
CA PRO A 236 -6.69 8.19 -11.58
C PRO A 236 -6.39 6.82 -10.95
N TRP A 237 -7.41 6.17 -10.36
CA TRP A 237 -7.23 4.90 -9.62
C TRP A 237 -6.68 3.76 -10.48
N GLN A 238 -6.91 3.80 -11.79
CA GLN A 238 -6.37 2.86 -12.77
C GLN A 238 -4.85 2.87 -12.81
N ASN A 239 -4.19 3.93 -12.33
CA ASN A 239 -2.74 3.95 -12.19
C ASN A 239 -2.22 2.96 -11.14
N ALA A 240 -3.11 2.37 -10.32
CA ALA A 240 -2.78 1.25 -9.45
C ALA A 240 -2.85 -0.13 -10.14
N SER A 241 -3.35 -0.20 -11.37
CA SER A 241 -3.26 -1.41 -12.20
C SER A 241 -1.91 -1.50 -12.90
N LEU A 242 -1.53 -2.72 -13.30
CA LEU A 242 -0.27 -2.99 -14.00
C LEU A 242 -0.50 -3.96 -15.16
N ALA A 243 0.03 -3.65 -16.34
CA ALA A 243 -0.09 -4.54 -17.49
C ALA A 243 0.74 -5.82 -17.30
N GLY A 244 0.22 -6.95 -17.76
CA GLY A 244 0.92 -8.24 -17.71
C GLY A 244 0.89 -8.93 -16.34
N VAL A 245 0.04 -8.49 -15.41
CA VAL A 245 -0.13 -9.11 -14.09
C VAL A 245 -1.60 -9.41 -13.78
N ARG A 246 -1.85 -10.17 -12.72
CA ARG A 246 -3.21 -10.37 -12.21
C ARG A 246 -3.70 -9.07 -11.57
N ASN A 247 -4.67 -8.40 -12.20
CA ASN A 247 -5.30 -7.21 -11.64
C ASN A 247 -6.57 -7.59 -10.89
N VAL A 248 -6.68 -7.14 -9.64
CA VAL A 248 -7.89 -7.24 -8.81
C VAL A 248 -8.38 -5.83 -8.57
N GLU A 249 -9.63 -5.59 -8.94
CA GLU A 249 -10.27 -4.29 -8.79
C GLU A 249 -11.30 -4.39 -7.66
N LEU A 250 -11.15 -3.51 -6.68
CA LEU A 250 -12.07 -3.35 -5.58
C LEU A 250 -12.88 -2.06 -5.74
N ASP A 251 -13.96 -1.96 -4.99
CA ASP A 251 -14.85 -0.82 -5.04
C ASP A 251 -15.22 -0.34 -3.62
N ALA A 252 -15.62 0.92 -3.50
CA ALA A 252 -16.03 1.57 -2.25
C ALA A 252 -15.00 1.51 -1.10
N ILE A 253 -13.70 1.52 -1.39
CA ILE A 253 -12.62 1.48 -0.39
C ILE A 253 -11.61 2.61 -0.68
N GLY A 254 -11.22 3.39 0.34
CA GLY A 254 -10.18 4.41 0.21
C GLY A 254 -8.75 3.85 0.28
N HIS A 255 -7.76 4.73 0.08
CA HIS A 255 -6.34 4.34 -0.06
C HIS A 255 -5.74 3.65 1.17
N THR A 256 -6.16 4.06 2.36
CA THR A 256 -5.74 3.45 3.63
C THR A 256 -6.69 2.32 3.99
N GLY A 257 -7.97 2.46 3.65
CA GLY A 257 -8.99 1.44 3.89
C GLY A 257 -8.61 0.05 3.36
N VAL A 258 -7.91 -0.04 2.23
CA VAL A 258 -7.46 -1.32 1.65
C VAL A 258 -6.55 -2.13 2.59
N LEU A 259 -5.86 -1.50 3.55
CA LEU A 259 -5.04 -2.22 4.55
C LEU A 259 -5.88 -3.06 5.52
N TYR A 260 -7.16 -2.71 5.69
CA TYR A 260 -8.03 -3.27 6.73
C TYR A 260 -9.26 -3.98 6.14
N HIS A 261 -9.58 -3.73 4.87
CA HIS A 261 -10.77 -4.27 4.24
C HIS A 261 -10.69 -5.81 4.08
N PRO A 262 -11.78 -6.56 4.36
CA PRO A 262 -11.80 -8.02 4.21
C PRO A 262 -11.53 -8.47 2.77
N ASP A 263 -12.08 -7.80 1.76
CA ASP A 263 -11.89 -8.18 0.36
C ASP A 263 -10.46 -7.94 -0.12
N ALA A 264 -9.85 -6.83 0.33
CA ALA A 264 -8.44 -6.57 0.07
C ALA A 264 -7.55 -7.64 0.72
N PHE A 265 -7.85 -8.03 1.96
CA PHE A 265 -7.15 -9.13 2.61
C PHE A 265 -7.32 -10.47 1.87
N ALA A 266 -8.53 -10.80 1.41
CA ALA A 266 -8.78 -12.00 0.63
C ALA A 266 -7.99 -11.99 -0.70
N ALA A 267 -7.90 -10.83 -1.36
CA ALA A 267 -7.09 -10.64 -2.56
C ALA A 267 -5.59 -10.80 -2.27
N ILE A 268 -5.09 -10.30 -1.12
CA ILE A 268 -3.70 -10.54 -0.68
C ILE A 268 -3.42 -12.03 -0.54
N VAL A 269 -4.27 -12.76 0.19
CA VAL A 269 -4.09 -14.21 0.38
C VAL A 269 -4.11 -14.94 -0.96
N SER A 270 -5.05 -14.61 -1.84
CA SER A 270 -5.12 -15.22 -3.17
C SER A 270 -3.91 -14.91 -4.05
N GLY A 271 -3.29 -13.74 -3.88
CA GLY A 271 -2.03 -13.38 -4.55
C GLY A 271 -0.79 -14.09 -3.97
N LEU A 272 -0.83 -14.44 -2.68
CA LEU A 272 0.24 -15.21 -2.03
C LEU A 272 0.14 -16.72 -2.31
N GLU A 273 -1.04 -17.23 -2.65
CA GLU A 273 -1.26 -18.65 -2.95
C GLU A 273 -1.19 -19.02 -4.44
N GLY A 274 -1.22 -18.00 -5.32
CA GLY A 274 -0.86 -18.16 -6.74
C GLY A 274 0.60 -18.48 -6.93
#